data_AF-A0A349EMG0-F1
#
_entry.id   AF-A0A349EMG0-F1
#
_cell.length_a   1.000
_cell.length_b   1.000
_cell.length_c   1.000
_cell.angle_alpha   90.00
_cell.angle_beta   90.00
_cell.angle_gamma   90.00
#
_symmetry.space_group_name_H-M   'P 1'
#
loop_
_entity.id
_entity.type
_entity.pdbx_description
1 polymer ?
#
loop_
_entity_poly.entity_id
_entity_poly.type
_entity_poly.pdbx_seq_one_letter_code
_entity_poly.pdbx_strand_id
1 'polypeptide(L)'
;MGRRPDGSPWRIAVQHPREHEKTLTVLELTDTFISTSGDYERFTIVDKKRYHHIIDPRTGRPSKGVISATIIGDRGVVVDPLTTAVFILGPEQGMALVRKLGYDAIMVDEEGRLMSTAAVPMKE
;
A
#
# COMPACT_ATOMS: atom_id res chain seq x y z
N MET A 1 -8.97 13.68 2.73
CA MET A 1 -8.77 14.83 1.81
C MET A 1 -10.13 15.26 1.29
N GLY A 2 -10.40 16.56 1.17
CA GLY A 2 -11.66 17.06 0.58
C GLY A 2 -11.68 16.99 -0.95
N ARG A 3 -12.42 17.87 -1.61
CA ARG A 3 -12.39 18.04 -3.08
C ARG A 3 -11.34 19.05 -3.53
N ARG A 4 -10.99 19.05 -4.82
CA ARG A 4 -10.23 20.14 -5.45
C ARG A 4 -11.08 21.42 -5.53
N PRO A 5 -10.47 22.61 -5.74
CA PRO A 5 -11.21 23.87 -5.83
C PRO A 5 -12.30 23.91 -6.91
N ASP A 6 -12.16 23.11 -7.97
CA ASP A 6 -13.13 22.96 -9.07
C ASP A 6 -14.21 21.89 -8.79
N GLY A 7 -14.24 21.30 -7.59
CA GLY A 7 -15.17 20.25 -7.19
C GLY A 7 -14.81 18.83 -7.64
N SER A 8 -13.77 18.67 -8.47
CA SER A 8 -13.30 17.36 -8.95
C SER A 8 -12.57 16.57 -7.84
N PRO A 9 -12.50 15.23 -7.96
CA PRO A 9 -11.67 14.40 -7.09
C PRO A 9 -10.18 14.77 -7.17
N TRP A 10 -9.43 14.47 -6.12
CA TRP A 10 -7.97 14.48 -6.19
C TRP A 10 -7.48 13.31 -7.02
N ARG A 11 -6.52 13.58 -7.92
CA ARG A 11 -5.79 12.54 -8.64
C ARG A 11 -4.52 12.21 -7.89
N ILE A 12 -4.46 11.01 -7.32
CA ILE A 12 -3.35 10.53 -6.50
C ILE A 12 -2.65 9.40 -7.23
N ALA A 13 -1.38 9.61 -7.59
CA ALA A 13 -0.56 8.57 -8.21
C ALA A 13 -0.01 7.62 -7.13
N VAL A 14 -0.19 6.32 -7.34
CA VAL A 14 0.48 5.28 -6.58
C VAL A 14 1.76 4.92 -7.32
N GLN A 15 2.90 5.08 -6.66
CA GLN A 15 4.20 4.83 -7.26
C GLN A 15 4.43 3.34 -7.55
N HIS A 16 5.11 3.02 -8.66
CA HIS A 16 5.55 1.67 -8.93
C HIS A 16 6.71 1.26 -7.99
N PRO A 17 6.61 0.16 -7.22
CA PRO A 17 7.54 -0.14 -6.12
C PRO A 17 8.96 -0.55 -6.55
N ARG A 18 9.15 -0.75 -7.85
CA ARG A 18 10.45 -1.12 -8.45
C ARG A 18 10.89 -0.19 -9.57
N GLU A 19 10.05 0.73 -9.99
CA GLU A 19 10.33 1.65 -11.09
C GLU A 19 9.95 3.06 -10.64
N HIS A 20 10.88 3.74 -9.96
CA HIS A 20 10.59 4.99 -9.24
C HIS A 20 9.96 6.10 -10.11
N GLU A 21 10.28 6.12 -11.41
CA GLU A 21 9.76 7.08 -12.38
C GLU A 21 8.40 6.69 -12.96
N LYS A 22 7.92 5.46 -12.67
CA LYS A 22 6.63 4.97 -13.16
C LYS A 22 5.56 5.06 -12.10
N THR A 23 4.36 5.30 -12.59
CA THR A 23 3.13 5.22 -11.81
C THR A 23 2.55 3.82 -11.96
N LEU A 24 2.24 3.16 -10.85
CA LEU A 24 1.51 1.89 -10.85
C LEU A 24 0.06 2.11 -11.26
N THR A 25 -0.60 3.10 -10.68
CA THR A 25 -1.95 3.52 -11.05
C THR A 25 -2.24 4.94 -10.55
N VAL A 26 -3.31 5.55 -11.05
CA VAL A 26 -3.81 6.86 -10.57
C VAL A 26 -5.21 6.67 -10.04
N LEU A 27 -5.42 7.08 -8.79
CA LEU A 27 -6.69 7.02 -8.10
C LEU A 27 -7.37 8.37 -8.10
N GLU A 28 -8.70 8.36 -8.26
CA GLU A 28 -9.54 9.55 -8.12
C GLU A 28 -10.25 9.47 -6.76
N LEU A 29 -9.78 10.27 -5.80
CA LEU A 29 -10.18 10.17 -4.40
C LEU A 29 -10.86 11.46 -3.93
N THR A 30 -11.92 11.30 -3.16
CA THR A 30 -12.67 12.39 -2.52
C THR A 30 -13.12 11.95 -1.15
N ASP A 31 -12.96 12.81 -0.15
CA ASP A 31 -13.41 12.58 1.23
C ASP A 31 -12.86 11.28 1.87
N THR A 32 -11.66 10.87 1.44
CA THR A 32 -10.96 9.67 1.94
C THR A 32 -9.55 9.97 2.43
N PHE A 33 -8.98 9.00 3.13
CA PHE A 33 -7.59 8.91 3.54
C PHE A 33 -6.90 7.78 2.77
N ILE A 34 -5.61 7.96 2.52
CA ILE A 34 -4.76 6.99 1.83
C ILE A 34 -3.41 6.94 2.54
N SER A 35 -2.84 5.75 2.69
CA SER A 35 -1.48 5.54 3.19
C SER A 35 -0.82 4.41 2.41
N THR A 36 0.50 4.51 2.20
CA THR A 36 1.31 3.51 1.51
C THR A 36 2.48 3.10 2.38
N SER A 37 2.71 1.79 2.52
CA SER A 37 3.91 1.21 3.12
C SER A 37 4.66 0.45 2.05
N GLY A 38 5.95 0.75 1.90
CA GLY A 38 6.80 0.16 0.87
C GLY A 38 8.16 -0.25 1.42
N ASP A 39 8.71 -1.35 0.92
CA ASP A 39 10.08 -1.76 1.25
C ASP A 39 11.15 -0.87 0.59
N TYR A 40 10.73 0.06 -0.27
CA TYR A 40 11.56 0.98 -1.04
C TYR A 40 11.70 2.37 -0.39
N GLU A 41 10.99 2.64 0.70
CA GLU A 41 11.02 3.94 1.40
C GLU A 41 12.32 4.11 2.22
N ARG A 42 12.58 3.17 3.12
CA ARG A 42 13.79 3.15 3.96
C ARG A 42 14.33 1.73 4.01
N PHE A 43 15.45 1.52 3.34
CA PHE A 43 16.11 0.22 3.26
C PHE A 43 17.63 0.37 3.10
N THR A 44 18.34 -0.73 3.33
CA THR A 44 19.74 -0.90 2.96
C THR A 44 19.89 -2.16 2.11
N ILE A 45 20.99 -2.25 1.36
CA ILE A 45 21.36 -3.44 0.60
C ILE A 45 22.65 -3.99 1.21
N VAL A 46 22.60 -5.24 1.67
CA VAL A 46 23.74 -5.99 2.19
C VAL A 46 23.78 -7.33 1.49
N ASP A 47 24.92 -7.70 0.91
CA ASP A 47 25.09 -8.94 0.14
C ASP A 47 24.02 -9.15 -0.94
N LYS A 48 23.74 -8.09 -1.71
CA LYS A 48 22.71 -8.04 -2.77
C LYS A 48 21.28 -8.28 -2.27
N LYS A 49 21.05 -8.29 -0.96
CA LYS A 49 19.73 -8.46 -0.35
C LYS A 49 19.26 -7.16 0.28
N ARG A 50 17.98 -6.84 0.04
CA ARG A 50 17.31 -5.67 0.62
C ARG A 50 16.86 -5.95 2.06
N TYR A 51 17.09 -4.98 2.94
CA TYR A 51 16.60 -4.95 4.31
C TYR A 51 15.89 -3.63 4.55
N HIS A 52 14.56 -3.65 4.70
CA HIS A 52 13.75 -2.47 4.91
C HIS A 52 13.34 -2.29 6.38
N HIS A 53 12.86 -1.10 6.72
CA HIS A 53 12.53 -0.69 8.08
C HIS A 53 11.20 -1.25 8.65
N ILE A 54 10.42 -1.98 7.85
CA ILE A 54 9.13 -2.54 8.29
C ILE A 54 9.40 -3.90 8.94
N ILE A 55 9.44 -3.93 10.26
CA ILE A 55 9.85 -5.09 11.04
C ILE A 55 8.63 -5.94 11.38
N ASP A 56 8.73 -7.25 11.12
CA ASP A 56 7.78 -8.23 11.63
C ASP A 56 8.03 -8.45 13.14
N PRO A 57 7.09 -8.06 14.01
CA PRO A 57 7.27 -8.19 15.46
C PRO A 57 7.37 -9.64 15.93
N ARG A 58 6.91 -10.61 15.14
CA ARG A 58 7.01 -12.05 15.46
C ARG A 58 8.44 -12.56 15.34
N THR A 59 9.27 -11.91 14.51
CA THR A 59 10.63 -12.37 14.19
C THR A 59 11.71 -11.38 14.55
N GLY A 60 11.38 -10.10 14.75
CA GLY A 60 12.34 -9.02 14.92
C GLY A 60 13.15 -8.69 13.66
N ARG A 61 12.73 -9.20 12.49
CA ARG A 61 13.40 -9.01 11.19
C ARG A 61 12.48 -8.25 10.23
N PRO A 62 13.01 -7.65 9.15
CA PRO A 62 12.17 -7.09 8.09
C PRO A 62 11.15 -8.12 7.61
N SER A 63 9.89 -7.70 7.45
CA SER A 63 8.84 -8.57 6.91
C SER A 63 9.15 -8.99 5.47
N LYS A 64 8.40 -9.96 4.94
CA LYS A 64 8.60 -10.48 3.57
C LYS A 64 7.28 -10.73 2.89
N GLY A 65 7.34 -10.93 1.57
CA GLY A 65 6.23 -11.31 0.72
C GLY A 65 5.38 -10.14 0.21
N VAL A 66 5.64 -8.91 0.67
CA VAL A 66 4.98 -7.69 0.18
C VAL A 66 6.06 -6.65 -0.06
N ILE A 67 5.96 -5.92 -1.16
CA ILE A 67 6.89 -4.84 -1.51
C ILE A 67 6.21 -3.46 -1.52
N SER A 68 4.89 -3.44 -1.68
CA SER A 68 4.04 -2.25 -1.53
C SER A 68 2.65 -2.65 -1.06
N ALA A 69 2.12 -1.89 -0.10
CA ALA A 69 0.71 -1.94 0.27
C ALA A 69 0.20 -0.50 0.36
N THR A 70 -0.95 -0.23 -0.24
CA THR A 70 -1.67 1.05 -0.18
C THR A 70 -3.06 0.77 0.36
N ILE A 71 -3.46 1.45 1.43
CA ILE A 71 -4.80 1.34 2.03
C ILE A 71 -5.56 2.64 1.83
N ILE A 72 -6.85 2.52 1.54
CA ILE A 72 -7.78 3.64 1.34
C ILE A 72 -8.98 3.45 2.26
N GLY A 73 -9.44 4.52 2.89
CA GLY A 73 -10.65 4.49 3.71
C GLY A 73 -11.04 5.83 4.31
N ASP A 74 -11.96 5.78 5.27
CA ASP A 74 -12.68 6.93 5.84
C ASP A 74 -12.03 7.53 7.10
N ARG A 75 -11.08 6.81 7.72
CA ARG A 75 -10.45 7.19 9.00
C ARG A 75 -8.94 7.15 8.90
N GLY A 76 -8.31 8.32 8.78
CA GLY A 76 -6.85 8.44 8.66
C GLY A 76 -6.08 7.78 9.81
N VAL A 77 -6.60 7.90 11.04
CA VAL A 77 -6.03 7.27 12.25
C VAL A 77 -6.02 5.74 12.21
N VAL A 78 -6.81 5.13 11.32
CA VAL A 78 -6.84 3.69 11.08
C VAL A 78 -6.04 3.33 9.83
N VAL A 79 -6.23 4.09 8.74
CA VAL A 79 -5.62 3.80 7.43
C VAL A 79 -4.10 3.66 7.54
N ASP A 80 -3.42 4.59 8.22
CA ASP A 80 -1.96 4.55 8.29
C ASP A 80 -1.39 3.32 9.02
N PRO A 81 -1.75 3.04 10.29
CA PRO A 81 -1.27 1.84 10.97
C PRO A 81 -1.76 0.54 10.32
N LEU A 82 -2.95 0.55 9.70
CA LEU A 82 -3.48 -0.62 9.00
C LEU A 82 -2.61 -0.98 7.79
N THR A 83 -2.08 0.00 7.04
CA THR A 83 -1.17 -0.26 5.92
C THR A 83 0.06 -1.04 6.36
N THR A 84 0.69 -0.64 7.47
CA THR A 84 1.84 -1.36 8.03
C THR A 84 1.46 -2.76 8.49
N ALA A 85 0.32 -2.92 9.18
CA ALA A 85 -0.15 -4.23 9.62
C ALA A 85 -0.41 -5.18 8.43
N VAL A 86 -1.08 -4.70 7.39
CA VAL A 86 -1.38 -5.46 6.16
C VAL A 86 -0.10 -5.85 5.43
N PHE A 87 0.88 -4.95 5.36
CA PHE A 87 2.20 -5.23 4.78
C PHE A 87 2.90 -6.39 5.49
N ILE A 88 2.86 -6.40 6.83
CA ILE A 88 3.49 -7.44 7.67
C ILE A 88 2.74 -8.78 7.59
N LEU A 89 1.41 -8.74 7.49
CA LEU A 89 0.56 -9.94 7.41
C LEU A 89 0.72 -10.68 6.08
N GLY A 90 1.12 -9.99 5.02
CA GLY A 90 1.32 -10.58 3.70
C GLY A 90 0.04 -10.64 2.85
N PRO A 91 0.15 -11.18 1.62
CA PRO A 91 -0.92 -11.14 0.62
C PRO A 91 -2.28 -11.68 1.09
N GLU A 92 -2.31 -12.91 1.60
CA GLU A 92 -3.57 -13.57 1.94
C GLU A 92 -4.22 -12.97 3.19
N GLN A 93 -3.48 -12.96 4.31
CA GLN A 93 -3.99 -12.49 5.60
C GLN A 93 -4.25 -10.99 5.59
N GLY A 94 -3.39 -10.22 4.93
CA GLY A 94 -3.53 -8.78 4.79
C GLY A 94 -4.77 -8.41 3.98
N MET A 95 -4.96 -8.99 2.79
CA MET A 95 -6.15 -8.71 1.97
C MET A 95 -7.44 -9.21 2.65
N ALA A 96 -7.39 -10.32 3.38
CA ALA A 96 -8.54 -10.79 4.17
C ALA A 96 -8.90 -9.80 5.29
N LEU A 97 -7.91 -9.26 6.00
CA LEU A 97 -8.13 -8.26 7.05
C LEU A 97 -8.74 -6.98 6.49
N VAL A 98 -8.22 -6.47 5.36
CA VAL A 98 -8.74 -5.29 4.67
C VAL A 98 -10.23 -5.44 4.37
N ARG A 99 -10.61 -6.56 3.72
CA ARG A 99 -12.02 -6.84 3.39
C ARG A 99 -12.89 -6.95 4.63
N LYS A 100 -12.41 -7.63 5.68
CA LYS A 100 -13.13 -7.79 6.94
C LYS A 100 -13.43 -6.44 7.61
N LEU A 101 -12.51 -5.48 7.50
CA LEU A 101 -12.64 -4.16 8.10
C LEU A 101 -13.37 -3.15 7.21
N GLY A 102 -13.71 -3.50 5.98
CA GLY A 102 -14.41 -2.61 5.04
C GLY A 102 -13.53 -1.50 4.47
N TYR A 103 -12.21 -1.75 4.35
CA TYR A 103 -11.27 -0.84 3.70
C TYR A 103 -10.94 -1.32 2.29
N ASP A 104 -10.32 -0.44 1.51
CA ASP A 104 -9.79 -0.77 0.18
C ASP A 104 -8.28 -0.87 0.20
N ALA A 105 -7.73 -1.69 -0.71
CA ALA A 105 -6.29 -1.86 -0.81
C ALA A 105 -5.81 -2.08 -2.24
N ILE A 106 -4.55 -1.69 -2.46
CA ILE A 106 -3.69 -2.13 -3.57
C ILE A 106 -2.44 -2.72 -2.93
N MET A 107 -2.02 -3.89 -3.38
CA MET A 107 -0.84 -4.57 -2.88
C MET A 107 -0.01 -5.11 -4.04
N VAL A 108 1.31 -5.04 -3.91
CA VAL A 108 2.26 -5.70 -4.80
C VAL A 108 3.13 -6.62 -3.95
N ASP A 109 3.22 -7.89 -4.34
CA ASP A 109 4.08 -8.88 -3.68
C ASP A 109 5.51 -8.90 -4.24
N GLU A 110 6.37 -9.74 -3.66
CA GLU A 110 7.78 -9.88 -4.06
C GLU A 110 7.93 -10.43 -5.49
N GLU A 111 6.94 -11.17 -5.99
CA GLU A 111 6.88 -11.66 -7.37
C GLU A 111 6.36 -10.60 -8.36
N GLY A 112 5.97 -9.42 -7.87
CA GLY A 112 5.41 -8.34 -8.68
C GLY A 112 3.93 -8.52 -9.03
N ARG A 113 3.23 -9.47 -8.40
CA ARG A 113 1.79 -9.66 -8.60
C ARG A 113 1.03 -8.55 -7.90
N LEU A 114 0.14 -7.94 -8.65
CA LEU A 114 -0.74 -6.87 -8.21
C LEU A 114 -2.06 -7.46 -7.71
N MET A 115 -2.49 -7.03 -6.53
CA MET A 115 -3.76 -7.41 -5.91
C MET A 115 -4.50 -6.15 -5.49
N SER A 116 -5.82 -6.15 -5.67
CA SER A 116 -6.65 -5.03 -5.22
C SER A 116 -7.98 -5.51 -4.65
N THR A 117 -8.62 -4.63 -3.88
CA THR A 117 -10.06 -4.76 -3.58
C THR A 117 -10.89 -4.28 -4.78
N ALA A 118 -12.12 -4.78 -4.90
CA ALA A 118 -12.96 -4.54 -6.07
C ALA A 118 -13.28 -3.05 -6.34
N ALA A 119 -13.20 -2.19 -5.32
CA ALA A 119 -13.51 -0.77 -5.44
C ALA A 119 -12.33 0.08 -5.98
N VAL A 120 -11.16 -0.50 -6.23
CA VAL A 120 -10.04 0.21 -6.84
C VAL A 120 -9.95 -0.11 -8.33
N PRO A 121 -10.38 0.81 -9.23
CA PRO A 121 -10.29 0.57 -10.67
C PRO A 121 -8.82 0.53 -11.09
N MET A 122 -8.40 -0.61 -11.62
CA MET A 122 -7.08 -0.77 -12.24
C MET A 122 -7.24 -0.39 -13.71
N LYS A 123 -6.55 0.65 -14.17
CA LYS A 123 -6.41 0.89 -15.61
C LYS A 123 -5.28 -0.02 -16.11
N GLU A 124 -5.58 -0.86 -17.10
CA GLU A 124 -4.60 -1.63 -17.86
C GLU A 124 -3.59 -0.74 -18.58
#